data_AF-A0AAW1C7N2-F1
#
_entry.id   AF-A0AAW1C7N2-F1
#
_cell.length_a   1.000
_cell.length_b   1.000
_cell.length_c   1.000
_cell.angle_alpha   90.00
_cell.angle_beta   90.00
_cell.angle_gamma   90.00
#
_symmetry.space_group_name_H-M   'P 1'
#
loop_
_entity.id
_entity.type
_entity.pdbx_description
1 polymer ?
#
loop_
_entity_poly.entity_id
_entity_poly.type
_entity_poly.pdbx_seq_one_letter_code
_entity_poly.pdbx_strand_id
1 'polypeptide(L)'
;MPGPGSPEAILSFCTPAEEDQHIKGGPQVEQSFSVMSSTPNLEEFANSSTLHGISHIFHHGRCTAHNILWTTAFLASLSFLFYVYTDRVEFYFQYPHATKLEEETLHSMIFPAVTICNVNLLRFSEISGHDLYWAGEFLGFLDSSDEIVAPQKTDADVVKILNQKLQQSKGERNLPFDFEELHNRAGHQIDQMLIKCKFSNESCNANDFKTVSQCLLMGILNLGNDPQSFWGGGGTFLSLGHG
;
A
#
# COMPACT_ATOMS: atom_id res chain seq x y z
N MET A 1 -1.89 22.81 46.28
CA MET A 1 -1.47 23.07 47.66
C MET A 1 -1.32 21.73 48.36
N PRO A 2 -0.18 21.36 48.98
CA PRO A 2 1.21 21.87 48.85
C PRO A 2 2.00 20.94 47.89
N GLY A 3 3.22 21.17 47.41
CA GLY A 3 4.31 22.12 47.65
C GLY A 3 5.53 21.58 46.86
N PRO A 4 6.55 22.41 46.59
CA PRO A 4 7.50 22.21 45.49
C PRO A 4 8.59 21.18 45.82
N GLY A 5 8.83 20.23 44.91
CA GLY A 5 10.01 19.36 44.96
C GLY A 5 11.25 20.19 44.66
N SER A 6 12.10 20.33 45.67
CA SER A 6 13.29 21.17 45.71
C SER A 6 14.27 20.89 44.55
N PRO A 7 14.88 21.92 43.95
CA PRO A 7 15.97 21.77 42.98
C PRO A 7 17.35 21.57 43.67
N GLU A 8 17.40 20.93 44.84
CA GLU A 8 18.61 20.95 45.69
C GLU A 8 19.62 19.82 45.46
N ALA A 9 19.46 19.00 44.42
CA ALA A 9 20.46 17.96 44.12
C ALA A 9 21.63 18.44 43.23
N ILE A 10 21.54 19.63 42.61
CA ILE A 10 22.58 20.11 41.67
C ILE A 10 23.48 21.19 42.29
N LEU A 11 23.07 21.81 43.41
CA LEU A 11 23.75 23.00 43.95
C LEU A 11 24.72 22.74 45.12
N SER A 12 25.09 21.49 45.39
CA SER A 12 26.02 21.18 46.50
C SER A 12 27.49 20.97 46.09
N PHE A 13 27.87 21.24 44.84
CA PHE A 13 29.27 21.08 44.41
C PHE A 13 30.09 22.38 44.42
N CYS A 14 29.51 23.50 44.89
CA CYS A 14 30.27 24.74 45.04
C CYS A 14 29.81 25.61 46.20
N THR A 15 30.66 25.77 47.21
CA THR A 15 30.53 26.84 48.22
C THR A 15 31.45 28.01 47.86
N PRO A 16 31.01 29.28 48.02
CA PRO A 16 31.88 30.44 47.87
C PRO A 16 32.88 30.53 49.03
N ALA A 17 34.02 31.16 48.79
CA ALA A 17 35.10 31.33 49.77
C ALA A 17 34.73 32.34 50.87
N GLU A 18 35.01 32.00 52.13
CA GLU A 18 34.96 32.93 53.27
C GLU A 18 36.34 32.99 53.97
N GLU A 19 36.63 34.16 54.55
CA GLU A 19 37.94 34.75 54.87
C GLU A 19 38.56 34.29 56.21
N ASP A 20 39.89 34.40 56.33
CA ASP A 20 40.78 33.90 57.40
C ASP A 20 40.48 34.42 58.83
N GLN A 21 40.63 33.54 59.85
CA GLN A 21 41.40 33.87 61.07
C GLN A 21 41.85 32.66 61.91
N HIS A 22 43.17 32.55 62.00
CA HIS A 22 44.11 31.89 62.92
C HIS A 22 43.62 31.56 64.36
N ILE A 23 43.99 30.39 64.92
CA ILE A 23 44.71 30.14 66.22
C ILE A 23 44.91 28.62 66.49
N LYS A 24 46.09 28.31 67.06
CA LYS A 24 46.76 27.00 67.31
C LYS A 24 46.15 26.11 68.42
N GLY A 25 46.40 24.79 68.33
CA GLY A 25 46.79 23.98 69.49
C GLY A 25 46.40 22.49 69.52
N GLY A 26 47.40 21.60 69.39
CA GLY A 26 47.69 20.37 70.18
C GLY A 26 46.67 19.22 70.38
N PRO A 27 47.12 17.96 70.56
CA PRO A 27 46.33 16.76 70.27
C PRO A 27 45.83 16.01 71.53
N GLN A 28 44.75 15.23 71.43
CA GLN A 28 44.59 13.91 72.08
C GLN A 28 43.40 13.12 71.50
N VAL A 29 43.54 11.80 71.53
CA VAL A 29 42.78 10.74 70.85
C VAL A 29 41.80 10.05 71.82
N GLU A 30 40.56 9.77 71.40
CA GLU A 30 39.71 8.61 71.77
C GLU A 30 38.45 8.63 70.87
N GLN A 31 38.33 7.83 69.79
CA GLN A 31 37.71 6.49 69.72
C GLN A 31 36.22 6.51 70.14
N SER A 32 35.19 6.05 69.41
CA SER A 32 34.97 5.36 68.13
C SER A 32 33.46 5.37 67.83
N PHE A 33 33.07 5.05 66.58
CA PHE A 33 31.94 4.17 66.20
C PHE A 33 31.00 4.70 65.07
N SER A 34 31.10 4.00 63.93
CA SER A 34 30.12 3.74 62.85
C SER A 34 29.43 4.92 62.13
N VAL A 35 29.62 5.05 60.82
CA VAL A 35 28.88 4.36 59.74
C VAL A 35 29.69 4.50 58.45
N MET A 36 30.24 3.40 57.93
CA MET A 36 30.78 3.36 56.57
C MET A 36 29.60 3.18 55.61
N SER A 37 28.94 4.28 55.23
CA SER A 37 28.09 4.26 54.03
C SER A 37 29.01 4.30 52.82
N SER A 38 29.36 3.13 52.28
CA SER A 38 30.05 3.05 50.99
C SER A 38 29.06 3.41 49.89
N THR A 39 28.82 4.70 49.70
CA THR A 39 28.34 5.20 48.42
C THR A 39 29.51 5.08 47.44
N PRO A 40 29.38 4.38 46.30
CA PRO A 40 30.47 4.33 45.34
C PRO A 40 30.84 5.76 44.95
N ASN A 41 32.14 6.08 45.02
CA ASN A 41 32.61 7.42 44.70
C ASN A 41 32.31 7.69 43.22
N LEU A 42 31.44 8.66 42.95
CA LEU A 42 31.04 9.06 41.60
C LEU A 42 32.25 9.45 40.74
N GLU A 43 33.33 9.90 41.37
CA GLU A 43 34.62 10.18 40.74
C GLU A 43 35.34 8.93 40.26
N GLU A 44 35.36 7.86 41.06
CA GLU A 44 35.94 6.58 40.67
C GLU A 44 35.16 5.97 39.50
N PHE A 45 33.84 6.15 39.49
CA PHE A 45 32.98 5.82 38.36
C PHE A 45 33.23 6.70 37.13
N ALA A 46 33.35 8.02 37.28
CA ALA A 46 33.60 8.94 36.17
C ALA A 46 34.98 8.71 35.52
N ASN A 47 35.98 8.35 36.32
CA ASN A 47 37.34 8.05 35.84
C ASN A 47 37.44 6.65 35.21
N SER A 48 36.58 5.70 35.58
CA SER A 48 36.50 4.36 34.98
C SER A 48 35.50 4.26 33.82
N SER A 49 34.74 5.32 33.54
CA SER A 49 33.75 5.37 32.47
C SER A 49 34.39 5.61 31.09
N THR A 50 33.79 5.04 30.05
CA THR A 50 34.14 5.28 28.64
C THR A 50 33.44 6.52 28.07
N LEU A 51 32.58 7.16 28.87
CA LEU A 51 31.85 8.35 28.47
C LEU A 51 32.80 9.54 28.40
N HIS A 52 32.98 10.07 27.20
CA HIS A 52 33.92 11.17 26.96
C HIS A 52 33.42 12.46 27.64
N GLY A 53 34.29 13.10 28.42
CA GLY A 53 33.99 14.37 29.09
C GLY A 53 33.51 14.23 30.54
N ILE A 54 33.09 13.04 31.00
CA ILE A 54 32.60 12.86 32.37
C ILE A 54 33.74 12.97 33.41
N SER A 55 34.95 12.50 33.08
CA SER A 55 36.13 12.62 33.94
C SER A 55 36.57 14.08 34.15
N HIS A 56 36.35 14.96 33.17
CA HIS A 56 36.67 16.40 33.27
C HIS A 56 35.64 17.18 34.08
N ILE A 57 34.46 16.61 34.34
CA ILE A 57 33.39 17.23 35.13
C ILE A 57 33.59 16.95 36.62
N PHE A 58 34.08 15.76 37.00
CA PHE A 58 34.15 15.28 38.39
C PHE A 58 35.53 15.43 39.07
N HIS A 59 36.42 16.29 38.57
CA HIS A 59 37.70 16.55 39.23
C HIS A 59 37.51 17.40 40.51
N HIS A 60 37.94 16.89 41.67
CA HIS A 60 37.93 17.63 42.95
C HIS A 60 38.74 18.95 42.88
N GLY A 61 38.09 20.08 43.23
CA GLY A 61 38.69 21.42 43.31
C GLY A 61 37.63 22.55 43.16
N ARG A 62 37.97 23.80 43.53
CA ARG A 62 37.10 25.01 43.40
C ARG A 62 36.43 25.01 42.02
N CYS A 63 35.13 25.33 41.90
CA CYS A 63 34.47 25.41 40.59
C CYS A 63 35.20 26.40 39.69
N THR A 64 36.00 25.83 38.81
CA THR A 64 36.78 26.59 37.86
C THR A 64 35.94 26.74 36.61
N ALA A 65 36.08 27.85 35.87
CA ALA A 65 35.40 28.06 34.60
C ALA A 65 35.55 26.87 33.63
N HIS A 66 36.66 26.14 33.75
CA HIS A 66 36.93 24.87 33.06
C HIS A 66 35.85 23.81 33.30
N ASN A 67 35.47 23.54 34.55
CA ASN A 67 34.50 22.48 34.88
C ASN A 67 33.10 22.86 34.37
N ILE A 68 32.75 24.15 34.43
CA ILE A 68 31.49 24.68 33.90
C ILE A 68 31.45 24.56 32.38
N LEU A 69 32.56 24.88 31.70
CA LEU A 69 32.69 24.73 30.25
C LEU A 69 32.54 23.26 29.82
N TRP A 70 33.21 22.33 30.51
CA TRP A 70 33.08 20.89 30.19
C TRP A 70 31.69 20.34 30.48
N THR A 71 31.07 20.77 31.58
CA THR A 71 29.69 20.36 31.93
C THR A 71 28.70 20.86 30.89
N THR A 72 28.81 22.12 30.47
CA THR A 72 27.93 22.70 29.44
C THR A 72 28.16 22.04 28.07
N ALA A 73 29.40 21.79 27.67
CA ALA A 73 29.72 21.10 26.43
C ALA A 73 29.19 19.66 26.42
N PHE A 74 29.35 18.94 27.53
CA PHE A 74 28.84 17.57 27.69
C PHE A 74 27.31 17.54 27.61
N LEU A 75 26.63 18.44 28.33
CA LEU A 75 25.17 18.53 28.32
C LEU A 75 24.64 18.92 26.94
N ALA A 76 25.29 19.87 26.25
CA ALA A 76 24.94 20.26 24.89
C ALA A 76 25.08 19.08 23.91
N SER A 77 26.18 18.31 24.01
CA SER A 77 26.39 17.11 23.20
C SER A 77 25.33 16.04 23.48
N LEU A 78 24.95 15.86 24.74
CA LEU A 78 23.94 14.87 25.13
C LEU A 78 22.53 15.27 24.63
N SER A 79 22.15 16.54 24.76
CA SER A 79 20.89 17.05 24.23
C SER A 79 20.82 16.94 22.71
N PHE A 80 21.91 17.27 22.01
CA PHE A 80 21.98 17.11 20.55
C PHE A 80 21.84 15.64 20.13
N LEU A 81 22.48 14.72 20.86
CA LEU A 81 22.35 13.28 20.62
C LEU A 81 20.90 12.81 20.74
N PHE A 82 20.18 13.20 21.81
CA PHE A 82 18.78 12.82 21.99
C PHE A 82 17.89 13.39 20.88
N TYR A 83 18.10 14.65 20.49
CA TYR A 83 17.35 15.27 19.39
C TYR A 83 17.52 14.49 18.07
N VAL A 84 18.76 14.19 17.68
CA VAL A 84 19.03 13.41 16.46
C VAL A 84 18.49 11.99 16.59
N TYR A 85 18.60 11.37 17.76
CA TYR A 85 18.08 10.03 17.99
C TYR A 85 16.56 9.96 17.80
N THR A 86 15.81 10.89 18.38
CA THR A 86 14.35 10.92 18.24
C THR A 86 13.91 11.16 16.80
N ASP A 87 14.56 12.12 16.10
CA ASP A 87 14.30 12.42 14.69
C ASP A 87 14.50 11.18 13.80
N ARG A 88 15.61 10.44 14.01
CA ARG A 88 15.93 9.25 13.22
C ARG A 88 15.04 8.06 13.53
N VAL A 89 14.67 7.87 14.79
CA VAL A 89 13.73 6.80 15.19
C VAL A 89 12.33 7.09 14.61
N GLU A 90 11.86 8.32 14.67
CA GLU A 90 10.60 8.72 14.03
C GLU A 90 10.64 8.50 12.52
N PHE A 91 11.71 8.96 11.85
CA PHE A 91 11.91 8.74 10.42
C PHE A 91 11.99 7.25 10.05
N TYR A 92 12.61 6.43 10.89
CA TYR A 92 12.66 4.97 10.70
C TYR A 92 11.25 4.36 10.74
N PHE A 93 10.42 4.77 11.71
CA PHE A 93 9.04 4.29 11.83
C PHE A 93 8.06 4.89 10.83
N GLN A 94 8.48 5.88 10.04
CA GLN A 94 7.72 6.33 8.85
C GLN A 94 7.87 5.38 7.66
N TYR A 95 8.75 4.38 7.74
CA TYR A 95 9.03 3.39 6.69
C TYR A 95 9.23 4.00 5.28
N PRO A 96 10.10 5.03 5.13
CA PRO A 96 10.36 5.62 3.83
C PRO A 96 11.08 4.60 2.93
N HIS A 97 10.63 4.49 1.69
CA HIS A 97 11.24 3.64 0.68
C HIS A 97 11.66 4.48 -0.52
N ALA A 98 12.81 4.16 -1.10
CA ALA A 98 13.28 4.74 -2.34
C ALA A 98 13.34 3.65 -3.41
N THR A 99 12.71 3.89 -4.54
CA THR A 99 12.72 2.96 -5.67
C THR A 99 13.82 3.38 -6.64
N LYS A 100 14.75 2.47 -6.95
CA LYS A 100 15.72 2.64 -8.04
C LYS A 100 15.11 2.06 -9.31
N LEU A 101 15.07 2.85 -10.38
CA LEU A 101 14.65 2.40 -11.71
C LEU A 101 15.92 2.10 -12.52
N GLU A 102 15.94 0.94 -13.16
CA GLU A 102 17.03 0.47 -14.01
C GLU A 102 16.42 -0.16 -15.27
N GLU A 103 16.93 0.24 -16.44
CA GLU A 103 16.48 -0.26 -17.73
C GLU A 103 17.57 -1.19 -18.27
N GLU A 104 17.31 -2.49 -18.24
CA GLU A 104 18.21 -3.50 -18.80
C GLU A 104 17.62 -4.05 -20.11
N THR A 105 18.42 -4.03 -21.17
CA THR A 105 18.04 -4.61 -22.46
C THR A 105 18.31 -6.11 -22.44
N LEU A 106 17.26 -6.93 -22.34
CA LEU A 106 17.36 -8.39 -22.38
C LEU A 106 17.34 -8.90 -23.83
N HIS A 107 18.18 -9.90 -24.13
CA HIS A 107 18.23 -10.52 -25.46
C HIS A 107 16.99 -11.38 -25.77
N SER A 108 16.32 -11.90 -24.73
CA SER A 108 15.07 -12.65 -24.84
C SER A 108 14.17 -12.27 -23.67
N MET A 109 12.87 -12.12 -23.95
CA MET A 109 11.84 -11.81 -22.97
C MET A 109 10.64 -12.72 -23.18
N ILE A 110 9.94 -13.03 -22.10
CA ILE A 110 8.69 -13.79 -22.17
C ILE A 110 7.64 -12.89 -22.83
N PHE A 111 7.05 -13.38 -23.92
CA PHE A 111 5.95 -12.67 -24.57
C PHE A 111 4.75 -12.66 -23.63
N PRO A 112 4.14 -11.49 -23.37
CA PRO A 112 3.04 -11.42 -22.43
C PRO A 112 1.81 -12.15 -22.97
N ALA A 113 0.94 -12.52 -22.03
CA ALA A 113 -0.43 -12.89 -22.33
C ALA A 113 -1.13 -11.74 -23.07
N VAL A 114 -1.35 -11.90 -24.37
CA VAL A 114 -2.16 -10.97 -25.16
C VAL A 114 -3.59 -11.42 -25.05
N THR A 115 -4.48 -10.50 -24.73
CA THR A 115 -5.87 -10.80 -24.42
C THR A 115 -6.73 -9.99 -25.43
N ILE A 116 -7.43 -10.65 -26.38
CA ILE A 116 -8.46 -10.10 -27.32
C ILE A 116 -9.92 -10.59 -27.09
N CYS A 117 -10.97 -9.77 -27.09
CA CYS A 117 -12.32 -10.22 -27.48
C CYS A 117 -13.08 -9.12 -28.21
N ASN A 118 -14.21 -9.53 -28.77
CA ASN A 118 -15.07 -8.65 -29.55
C ASN A 118 -15.79 -7.66 -28.65
N VAL A 119 -15.94 -6.41 -29.10
CA VAL A 119 -16.75 -5.39 -28.43
C VAL A 119 -18.22 -5.78 -28.45
N ASN A 120 -18.66 -6.45 -29.51
CA ASN A 120 -19.97 -7.09 -29.52
C ASN A 120 -19.91 -8.37 -28.65
N LEU A 121 -20.62 -8.39 -27.53
CA LEU A 121 -20.61 -9.51 -26.59
C LEU A 121 -21.17 -10.79 -27.22
N LEU A 122 -22.28 -10.66 -27.97
CA LEU A 122 -23.07 -11.79 -28.45
C LEU A 122 -23.38 -11.66 -29.94
N ARG A 123 -23.37 -12.79 -30.65
CA ARG A 123 -23.88 -12.88 -32.01
C ARG A 123 -25.40 -12.88 -32.00
N PHE A 124 -26.00 -11.86 -32.63
CA PHE A 124 -27.45 -11.75 -32.75
C PHE A 124 -28.11 -13.00 -33.37
N SER A 125 -27.42 -13.67 -34.30
CA SER A 125 -27.91 -14.90 -34.94
C SER A 125 -28.13 -16.05 -33.95
N GLU A 126 -27.30 -16.14 -32.91
CA GLU A 126 -27.30 -17.23 -31.92
C GLU A 126 -28.21 -16.96 -30.72
N ILE A 127 -28.74 -15.74 -30.57
CA ILE A 127 -29.66 -15.38 -29.48
C ILE A 127 -31.02 -16.03 -29.75
N SER A 128 -31.50 -16.84 -28.81
CA SER A 128 -32.80 -17.50 -28.88
C SER A 128 -33.92 -16.64 -28.27
N GLY A 129 -35.17 -17.06 -28.46
CA GLY A 129 -36.31 -16.43 -27.79
C GLY A 129 -36.27 -16.59 -26.27
N HIS A 130 -35.82 -17.74 -25.77
CA HIS A 130 -35.61 -18.00 -24.35
C HIS A 130 -34.58 -17.05 -23.74
N ASP A 131 -33.47 -16.84 -24.45
CA ASP A 131 -32.43 -15.89 -24.04
C ASP A 131 -32.96 -14.45 -24.01
N LEU A 132 -33.76 -14.07 -25.00
CA LEU A 132 -34.39 -12.75 -25.06
C LEU A 132 -35.41 -12.56 -23.93
N TYR A 133 -36.14 -13.61 -23.54
CA TYR A 133 -37.09 -13.53 -22.42
C TYR A 133 -36.39 -13.36 -21.07
N TRP A 134 -35.29 -14.09 -20.81
CA TRP A 134 -34.60 -14.04 -19.51
C TRP A 134 -33.55 -12.94 -19.38
N ALA A 135 -32.85 -12.60 -20.46
CA ALA A 135 -31.75 -11.64 -20.47
C ALA A 135 -32.02 -10.41 -21.36
N GLY A 136 -33.20 -10.28 -21.97
CA GLY A 136 -33.49 -9.22 -22.94
C GLY A 136 -33.40 -7.82 -22.36
N GLU A 137 -33.90 -7.59 -21.15
CA GLU A 137 -33.78 -6.31 -20.45
C GLU A 137 -32.30 -5.98 -20.20
N PHE A 138 -31.55 -6.95 -19.68
CA PHE A 138 -30.14 -6.81 -19.39
C PHE A 138 -29.25 -6.57 -20.63
N LEU A 139 -29.61 -7.19 -21.75
CA LEU A 139 -28.93 -7.02 -23.04
C LEU A 139 -29.37 -5.75 -23.78
N GLY A 140 -30.32 -4.98 -23.23
CA GLY A 140 -30.84 -3.75 -23.82
C GLY A 140 -31.78 -3.96 -25.01
N PHE A 141 -32.32 -5.17 -25.19
CA PHE A 141 -33.32 -5.46 -26.22
C PHE A 141 -34.75 -5.23 -25.76
N LEU A 142 -35.03 -5.41 -24.46
CA LEU A 142 -36.34 -5.24 -23.85
C LEU A 142 -36.31 -4.12 -22.79
N ASP A 143 -37.46 -3.52 -22.52
CA ASP A 143 -37.65 -2.67 -21.35
C ASP A 143 -38.19 -3.49 -20.16
N SER A 144 -38.42 -2.82 -19.02
CA SER A 144 -38.99 -3.46 -17.82
C SER A 144 -40.46 -3.92 -17.99
N SER A 145 -41.08 -3.67 -19.15
CA SER A 145 -42.42 -4.15 -19.52
C SER A 145 -42.36 -5.31 -20.52
N ASP A 146 -41.18 -5.88 -20.78
CA ASP A 146 -40.90 -6.92 -21.79
C ASP A 146 -41.19 -6.48 -23.24
N GLU A 147 -41.21 -5.17 -23.51
CA GLU A 147 -41.42 -4.62 -24.85
C GLU A 147 -40.08 -4.31 -25.54
N ILE A 148 -40.03 -4.50 -26.86
CA ILE A 148 -38.77 -4.33 -27.61
C ILE A 148 -38.36 -2.86 -27.67
N VAL A 149 -37.17 -2.58 -27.13
CA VAL A 149 -36.52 -1.27 -27.22
C VAL A 149 -35.74 -1.19 -28.52
N ALA A 150 -36.34 -0.56 -29.53
CA ALA A 150 -35.68 -0.30 -30.80
C ALA A 150 -35.37 1.20 -30.94
N PRO A 151 -34.09 1.59 -31.08
CA PRO A 151 -33.75 2.94 -31.53
C PRO A 151 -34.48 3.31 -32.82
N GLN A 152 -34.81 4.59 -33.02
CA GLN A 152 -35.56 5.06 -34.21
C GLN A 152 -34.90 4.76 -35.56
N LYS A 153 -33.63 4.34 -35.58
CA LYS A 153 -32.86 3.98 -36.78
C LYS A 153 -32.70 2.46 -36.96
N THR A 154 -33.35 1.65 -36.13
CA THR A 154 -33.27 0.20 -36.23
C THR A 154 -34.04 -0.30 -37.45
N ASP A 155 -33.46 -1.27 -38.14
CA ASP A 155 -34.11 -1.92 -39.27
C ASP A 155 -35.42 -2.59 -38.83
N ALA A 156 -36.50 -2.33 -39.57
CA ALA A 156 -37.82 -2.90 -39.30
C ALA A 156 -37.81 -4.43 -39.34
N ASP A 157 -36.94 -5.03 -40.16
CA ASP A 157 -36.79 -6.47 -40.24
C ASP A 157 -36.18 -7.07 -38.96
N VAL A 158 -35.26 -6.36 -38.30
CA VAL A 158 -34.66 -6.79 -37.03
C VAL A 158 -35.70 -6.79 -35.92
N VAL A 159 -36.54 -5.75 -35.85
CA VAL A 159 -37.64 -5.67 -34.87
C VAL A 159 -38.65 -6.78 -35.09
N LYS A 160 -38.93 -7.13 -36.35
CA LYS A 160 -39.81 -8.26 -36.69
C LYS A 160 -39.22 -9.60 -36.25
N ILE A 161 -37.92 -9.82 -36.45
CA ILE A 161 -37.22 -11.04 -36.00
C ILE A 161 -37.24 -11.15 -34.47
N LEU A 162 -36.98 -10.05 -33.75
CA LEU A 162 -37.02 -10.00 -32.29
C LEU A 162 -38.43 -10.36 -31.77
N ASN A 163 -39.46 -9.74 -32.33
CA ASN A 163 -40.85 -10.05 -32.00
C ASN A 163 -41.16 -11.54 -32.23
N GLN A 164 -40.74 -12.08 -33.37
CA GLN A 164 -40.96 -13.49 -33.69
C GLN A 164 -40.27 -14.42 -32.68
N LYS A 165 -38.99 -14.16 -32.34
CA LYS A 165 -38.25 -14.94 -31.34
C LYS A 165 -38.91 -14.86 -29.97
N LEU A 166 -39.35 -13.66 -29.54
CA LEU A 166 -40.03 -13.46 -28.26
C LEU A 166 -41.37 -14.21 -28.19
N GLN A 167 -42.16 -14.22 -29.28
CA GLN A 167 -43.40 -14.99 -29.32
C GLN A 167 -43.16 -16.51 -29.28
N GLN A 168 -42.10 -16.99 -29.95
CA GLN A 168 -41.71 -18.40 -29.93
C GLN A 168 -41.26 -18.87 -28.55
N SER A 169 -40.67 -17.99 -27.73
CA SER A 169 -40.21 -18.31 -26.37
C SER A 169 -41.31 -18.77 -25.41
N LYS A 170 -42.60 -18.49 -25.69
CA LYS A 170 -43.72 -18.73 -24.76
C LYS A 170 -43.79 -20.17 -24.24
N GLY A 171 -43.39 -21.16 -25.04
CA GLY A 171 -43.36 -22.57 -24.63
C GLY A 171 -42.17 -22.96 -23.76
N GLU A 172 -41.11 -22.15 -23.75
CA GLU A 172 -39.80 -22.45 -23.15
C GLU A 172 -39.53 -21.65 -21.86
N ARG A 173 -40.40 -20.68 -21.51
CA ARG A 173 -40.23 -19.79 -20.34
C ARG A 173 -40.09 -20.50 -19.00
N ASN A 174 -40.57 -21.74 -18.89
CA ASN A 174 -40.46 -22.54 -17.66
C ASN A 174 -39.12 -23.27 -17.52
N LEU A 175 -38.26 -23.22 -18.54
CA LEU A 175 -36.93 -23.83 -18.50
C LEU A 175 -35.97 -22.95 -17.70
N PRO A 176 -34.96 -23.55 -17.03
CA PRO A 176 -33.92 -22.80 -16.37
C PRO A 176 -33.11 -22.00 -17.39
N PHE A 177 -32.53 -20.89 -16.94
CA PHE A 177 -31.65 -20.04 -17.73
C PHE A 177 -30.26 -19.97 -17.10
N ASP A 178 -29.23 -20.10 -17.93
CA ASP A 178 -27.83 -20.06 -17.53
C ASP A 178 -27.06 -19.07 -18.40
N PHE A 179 -26.51 -18.03 -17.77
CA PHE A 179 -25.72 -17.01 -18.45
C PHE A 179 -24.40 -17.55 -19.00
N GLU A 180 -23.81 -18.58 -18.37
CA GLU A 180 -22.60 -19.21 -18.87
C GLU A 180 -22.87 -19.97 -20.18
N GLU A 181 -23.98 -20.70 -20.24
CA GLU A 181 -24.44 -21.38 -21.46
C GLU A 181 -24.69 -20.37 -22.58
N LEU A 182 -25.44 -19.30 -22.30
CA LEU A 182 -25.69 -18.22 -23.26
C LEU A 182 -24.38 -17.64 -23.80
N HIS A 183 -23.44 -17.33 -22.91
CA HIS A 183 -22.17 -16.74 -23.32
C HIS A 183 -21.33 -17.70 -24.16
N ASN A 184 -21.24 -18.97 -23.78
CA ASN A 184 -20.46 -19.97 -24.50
C ASN A 184 -21.05 -20.27 -25.88
N ARG A 185 -22.38 -20.24 -26.02
CA ARG A 185 -23.08 -20.49 -27.29
C ARG A 185 -23.14 -19.25 -28.18
N ALA A 186 -23.63 -18.14 -27.65
CA ALA A 186 -23.87 -16.93 -28.44
C ALA A 186 -22.67 -15.98 -28.52
N GLY A 187 -21.65 -16.14 -27.66
CA GLY A 187 -20.41 -15.38 -27.72
C GLY A 187 -19.59 -15.66 -28.98
N HIS A 188 -18.77 -14.69 -29.40
CA HIS A 188 -17.95 -14.84 -30.61
C HIS A 188 -16.86 -15.90 -30.44
N GLN A 189 -16.79 -16.82 -31.40
CA GLN A 189 -15.81 -17.88 -31.41
C GLN A 189 -14.57 -17.44 -32.20
N ILE A 190 -13.38 -17.73 -31.67
CA ILE A 190 -12.12 -17.24 -32.24
C ILE A 190 -11.82 -17.86 -33.61
N ASP A 191 -12.26 -19.10 -33.84
CA ASP A 191 -12.15 -19.80 -35.13
C ASP A 191 -12.82 -19.03 -36.29
N GLN A 192 -13.92 -18.31 -36.02
CA GLN A 192 -14.64 -17.50 -36.99
C GLN A 192 -14.09 -16.07 -37.13
N MET A 193 -13.37 -15.57 -36.12
CA MET A 193 -12.78 -14.23 -36.13
C MET A 193 -11.31 -14.21 -36.62
N LEU A 194 -10.59 -15.31 -36.43
CA LEU A 194 -9.15 -15.40 -36.68
C LEU A 194 -8.88 -15.64 -38.18
N ILE A 195 -8.71 -14.55 -38.93
CA ILE A 195 -8.40 -14.63 -40.37
C ILE A 195 -6.96 -15.10 -40.61
N LYS A 196 -6.01 -14.62 -39.81
CA LYS A 196 -4.58 -14.98 -39.91
C LYS A 196 -3.90 -14.74 -38.57
N CYS A 197 -3.06 -15.69 -38.15
CA CYS A 197 -2.28 -15.59 -36.93
C CYS A 197 -0.81 -15.95 -37.21
N LYS A 198 0.12 -15.14 -36.71
CA LYS A 198 1.55 -15.38 -36.85
C LYS A 198 2.30 -14.83 -35.65
N PHE A 199 3.08 -15.68 -34.98
CA PHE A 199 3.92 -15.32 -33.84
C PHE A 199 5.35 -15.79 -34.08
N SER A 200 6.36 -14.93 -33.90
CA SER A 200 7.78 -15.24 -34.15
C SER A 200 8.05 -15.95 -35.49
N ASN A 201 7.35 -15.53 -36.54
CA ASN A 201 7.40 -16.12 -37.88
C ASN A 201 6.73 -17.50 -38.06
N GLU A 202 6.15 -18.07 -37.00
CA GLU A 202 5.38 -19.32 -37.01
C GLU A 202 3.87 -19.06 -37.12
N SER A 203 3.15 -19.95 -37.80
CA SER A 203 1.69 -19.85 -37.92
C SER A 203 1.01 -20.35 -36.65
N CYS A 204 0.08 -19.55 -36.11
CA CYS A 204 -0.80 -19.96 -35.02
C CYS A 204 -2.24 -20.19 -35.52
N ASN A 205 -3.06 -20.84 -34.71
CA ASN A 205 -4.43 -21.20 -35.00
C ASN A 205 -5.34 -20.98 -33.77
N ALA A 206 -6.64 -21.26 -33.93
CA ALA A 206 -7.64 -21.05 -32.88
C ALA A 206 -7.35 -21.84 -31.58
N ASN A 207 -6.69 -23.00 -31.66
CA ASN A 207 -6.36 -23.82 -30.49
C ASN A 207 -5.24 -23.22 -29.63
N ASP A 208 -4.46 -22.28 -30.18
CA ASP A 208 -3.44 -21.55 -29.43
C ASP A 208 -4.05 -20.44 -28.54
N PHE A 209 -5.37 -20.24 -28.63
CA PHE A 209 -6.13 -19.30 -27.81
C PHE A 209 -6.96 -20.06 -26.77
N LYS A 210 -6.91 -19.57 -25.53
CA LYS A 210 -7.74 -20.10 -24.44
C LYS A 210 -8.91 -19.15 -24.14
N THR A 211 -10.12 -19.70 -24.14
CA THR A 211 -11.32 -18.98 -23.71
C THR A 211 -11.23 -18.61 -22.24
N VAL A 212 -11.51 -17.35 -21.91
CA VAL A 212 -11.56 -16.82 -20.55
C VAL A 212 -12.85 -16.02 -20.35
N SER A 213 -13.60 -16.29 -19.28
CA SER A 213 -14.93 -15.70 -19.05
C SER A 213 -14.91 -14.22 -18.61
N GLN A 214 -13.73 -13.58 -18.55
CA GLN A 214 -13.58 -12.19 -18.12
C GLN A 214 -14.21 -11.18 -19.11
N CYS A 215 -14.37 -11.55 -20.39
CA CYS A 215 -15.06 -10.71 -21.38
C CYS A 215 -16.49 -10.38 -20.95
N LEU A 216 -17.18 -11.37 -20.39
CA LEU A 216 -18.58 -11.27 -20.04
C LEU A 216 -18.78 -10.19 -18.98
N LEU A 217 -17.99 -10.21 -17.91
CA LEU A 217 -18.09 -9.22 -16.82
C LEU A 217 -17.84 -7.78 -17.31
N MET A 218 -16.88 -7.58 -18.21
CA MET A 218 -16.60 -6.26 -18.79
C MET A 218 -17.76 -5.76 -19.66
N GLY A 219 -18.33 -6.62 -20.49
CA GLY A 219 -19.50 -6.25 -21.31
C GLY A 219 -20.74 -5.94 -20.47
N ILE A 220 -20.97 -6.70 -19.41
CA ILE A 220 -22.04 -6.50 -18.43
C ILE A 220 -21.92 -5.15 -17.72
N LEU A 221 -20.72 -4.80 -17.24
CA LEU A 221 -20.48 -3.53 -16.54
C LEU A 221 -20.66 -2.31 -17.46
N ASN A 222 -20.45 -2.46 -18.78
CA ASN A 222 -20.69 -1.40 -19.75
C ASN A 222 -22.18 -1.24 -20.12
N LEU A 223 -22.99 -2.31 -20.05
CA LEU A 223 -24.43 -2.26 -20.34
C LEU A 223 -25.26 -1.59 -19.22
N GLY A 224 -24.74 -1.55 -17.98
CA GLY A 224 -25.44 -0.96 -16.84
C GLY A 224 -25.33 0.57 -16.67
N ASN A 225 -24.55 1.27 -17.50
CA ASN A 225 -24.35 2.72 -17.42
C ASN A 225 -24.73 3.42 -18.74
N ASP A 226 -25.49 4.51 -18.64
CA ASP A 226 -25.92 5.41 -19.74
C ASP A 226 -24.84 5.70 -20.81
N PRO A 227 -25.21 5.89 -22.10
CA PRO A 227 -24.29 5.88 -23.24
C PRO A 227 -23.48 7.19 -23.45
N GLN A 228 -23.32 8.05 -22.45
CA GLN A 228 -22.58 9.32 -22.60
C GLN A 228 -21.27 9.43 -21.82
N SER A 229 -20.83 8.41 -21.08
CA SER A 229 -19.61 8.51 -20.29
C SER A 229 -18.64 7.36 -20.50
N PHE A 230 -18.17 7.11 -21.73
CA PHE A 230 -16.94 6.30 -21.90
C PHE A 230 -16.28 6.37 -23.30
N TRP A 231 -15.81 7.54 -23.73
CA TRP A 231 -14.72 7.60 -24.73
C TRP A 231 -13.37 7.21 -24.10
N GLY A 232 -13.32 6.09 -23.36
CA GLY A 232 -12.12 5.75 -22.61
C GLY A 232 -12.16 4.45 -21.84
N GLY A 233 -12.24 3.30 -22.51
CA GLY A 233 -11.73 2.07 -21.89
C GLY A 233 -12.12 0.77 -22.58
N GLY A 234 -11.11 0.18 -23.22
CA GLY A 234 -10.77 -1.24 -23.05
C GLY A 234 -11.84 -2.26 -23.37
N GLY A 235 -11.99 -2.57 -24.66
CA GLY A 235 -12.58 -3.81 -25.11
C GLY A 235 -11.81 -5.03 -24.61
N THR A 236 -12.58 -6.00 -24.14
CA THR A 236 -12.44 -7.46 -24.24
C THR A 236 -11.06 -8.10 -24.60
N PHE A 237 -10.73 -9.19 -23.88
CA PHE A 237 -9.48 -9.94 -23.73
C PHE A 237 -9.54 -11.55 -23.81
N LEU A 238 -8.77 -12.28 -24.69
CA LEU A 238 -8.36 -13.73 -24.84
C LEU A 238 -6.83 -14.04 -24.70
N SER A 239 -6.34 -14.69 -23.64
CA SER A 239 -4.89 -14.82 -23.35
C SER A 239 -4.14 -15.80 -24.27
N LEU A 240 -3.13 -15.32 -25.01
CA LEU A 240 -2.12 -16.14 -25.68
C LEU A 240 -1.03 -16.53 -24.68
N GLY A 241 -1.07 -17.76 -24.17
CA GLY A 241 -0.07 -18.29 -23.25
C GLY A 241 0.58 -19.54 -23.83
N HIS A 242 1.86 -19.46 -24.19
CA HIS A 242 2.73 -20.62 -24.32
C HIS A 242 3.81 -20.52 -23.24
N GLY A 243 3.96 -21.61 -22.47
CA GLY A 243 5.12 -21.85 -21.62
C GLY A 243 6.27 -22.46 -22.43
#